data_AF-A0A182G5J2-F1
#
_entry.id   AF-A0A182G5J2-F1
#
_cell.length_a   1.000
_cell.length_b   1.000
_cell.length_c   1.000
_cell.angle_alpha   90.00
_cell.angle_beta   90.00
_cell.angle_gamma   90.00
#
_symmetry.space_group_name_H-M   'P 1'
#
loop_
_entity.id
_entity.type
_entity.pdbx_description
1 polymer ?
#
loop_
_entity_poly.entity_id
_entity_poly.type
_entity_poly.pdbx_seq_one_letter_code
_entity_poly.pdbx_strand_id
1 'polypeptide(L)'
;MYLTRTSYSAPWERFPIDRDELPIRSAHTWVQWSADAAVQPPNAVRAGADHDGSPIYVGRASHYGDMLPAKVIPLRRVAYVTYNGLELSKPHFEVLCGLGFTWVPCENGNLPKGAVLCGKTAYGEELYIGRAHHNGSVTPGKIISSHGCLYIGFDGVEHAHPKYEVLVNSRESQKQSVGGHWVSAQSNGRVPPGALLAGKDSDGASIYLGRVYRFGLHLPAKVIPSKRMCHTGDEGLEFEMTEYEALCNANVSWVPFRGVYPLNAIECGRDRYGEKLYFGRGYYEGSLTPGKILECSKILKIPYLFKEIVLREFDILVDNSLPTTRCIQALDWQPSDKNSSVPRGAVLAGYDKDGSPIFVGRVTYQGNQLPAKVIPRKKLCHTSHKGREIEMTSYEALCNSRVAWVPFSGTIPAKAVVCGRTMWGETVYIGRGHHKGSLTPGKVLEHERVLKIPFGWNELTISDFEILVEL
;
A
#
# COMPACT_ATOMS: atom_id res chain seq x y z
N MET A 1 9.73 4.66 74.11
CA MET A 1 9.08 5.97 73.87
C MET A 1 9.98 6.76 72.91
N TYR A 2 9.36 7.33 71.88
CA TYR A 2 9.82 8.13 70.73
C TYR A 2 11.17 8.89 70.74
N LEU A 3 11.92 8.71 69.62
CA LEU A 3 12.58 9.65 68.66
C LEU A 3 13.30 10.94 69.19
N THR A 4 14.52 11.31 68.75
CA THR A 4 14.79 11.95 67.43
C THR A 4 16.30 12.31 67.18
N ARG A 5 16.67 12.27 65.88
CA ARG A 5 17.55 13.16 65.04
C ARG A 5 19.10 13.19 65.08
N THR A 6 19.67 12.59 64.01
CA THR A 6 20.55 13.12 62.91
C THR A 6 21.86 13.87 63.19
N SER A 7 22.95 13.43 62.51
CA SER A 7 23.85 14.31 61.72
C SER A 7 24.79 13.59 60.74
N TYR A 8 24.70 14.02 59.48
CA TYR A 8 25.74 14.24 58.45
C TYR A 8 26.77 13.14 58.06
N SER A 9 26.70 12.75 56.79
CA SER A 9 27.87 12.33 55.99
C SER A 9 27.82 12.95 54.59
N ALA A 10 28.95 13.49 54.16
CA ALA A 10 29.32 13.81 52.78
C ALA A 10 30.69 13.12 52.52
N PRO A 11 31.24 13.04 51.30
CA PRO A 11 30.66 13.13 49.95
C PRO A 11 31.21 12.02 48.99
N TRP A 12 30.74 12.00 47.73
CA TRP A 12 31.24 11.29 46.53
C TRP A 12 32.12 10.02 46.69
N GLU A 13 31.60 8.87 46.23
CA GLU A 13 32.41 7.91 45.46
C GLU A 13 31.56 7.36 44.29
N ARG A 14 32.13 7.46 43.09
CA ARG A 14 31.56 6.96 41.83
C ARG A 14 31.93 5.50 41.66
N PHE A 15 30.95 4.64 41.38
CA PHE A 15 31.14 3.41 40.58
C PHE A 15 29.90 3.17 39.71
N PRO A 16 30.06 2.52 38.54
CA PRO A 16 29.29 2.81 37.33
C PRO A 16 27.88 2.21 37.37
N ILE A 17 26.94 2.94 36.77
CA ILE A 17 25.61 2.43 36.45
C ILE A 17 25.80 1.44 35.30
N ASP A 18 25.84 0.15 35.60
CA ASP A 18 25.51 -0.86 34.60
C ASP A 18 24.01 -0.70 34.33
N ARG A 19 23.69 -0.16 33.14
CA ARG A 19 22.32 -0.12 32.63
C ARG A 19 22.00 -1.51 32.11
N ASP A 20 21.71 -2.42 33.03
CA ASP A 20 21.06 -3.66 32.67
C ASP A 20 19.68 -3.33 32.08
N GLU A 21 19.53 -3.72 30.83
CA GLU A 21 18.32 -3.65 30.02
C GLU A 21 17.14 -4.25 30.78
N LEU A 22 16.21 -3.40 31.23
CA LEU A 22 14.89 -3.85 31.62
C LEU A 22 14.20 -4.42 30.37
N PRO A 23 13.75 -5.68 30.37
CA PRO A 23 13.09 -6.26 29.21
C PRO A 23 11.79 -5.49 28.96
N ILE A 24 11.64 -4.99 27.75
CA ILE A 24 10.41 -4.35 27.26
C ILE A 24 9.29 -5.38 27.39
N ARG A 25 8.48 -5.28 28.46
CA ARG A 25 7.29 -6.13 28.64
C ARG A 25 6.38 -5.95 27.41
N SER A 26 5.89 -7.06 26.88
CA SER A 26 4.96 -7.11 25.75
C SER A 26 3.79 -6.13 25.95
N ALA A 27 3.43 -5.39 24.89
CA ALA A 27 2.35 -4.40 24.92
C ALA A 27 0.93 -4.99 25.10
N HIS A 28 0.82 -6.32 25.18
CA HIS A 28 -0.39 -7.07 25.47
C HIS A 28 -0.07 -8.20 26.46
N THR A 29 -1.09 -8.63 27.20
CA THR A 29 -0.97 -9.68 28.21
C THR A 29 -2.18 -10.61 28.15
N TRP A 30 -1.95 -11.88 28.47
CA TRP A 30 -3.01 -12.86 28.69
C TRP A 30 -3.32 -12.88 30.18
N VAL A 31 -4.54 -12.49 30.54
CA VAL A 31 -4.98 -12.41 31.93
C VAL A 31 -5.82 -13.64 32.24
N GLN A 32 -5.38 -14.45 33.19
CA GLN A 32 -6.21 -15.50 33.77
C GLN A 32 -7.51 -14.89 34.27
N TRP A 33 -8.63 -15.39 33.75
CA TRP A 33 -9.94 -14.87 34.11
C TRP A 33 -10.92 -16.02 34.28
N SER A 34 -11.83 -15.83 35.21
CA SER A 34 -12.95 -16.73 35.43
C SER A 34 -14.21 -15.98 35.05
N ALA A 35 -15.15 -16.70 34.47
CA ALA A 35 -16.44 -16.18 34.12
C ALA A 35 -17.30 -15.79 35.34
N ASP A 36 -16.91 -16.20 36.56
CA ASP A 36 -17.51 -15.81 37.83
C ASP A 36 -16.87 -14.56 38.45
N ALA A 37 -15.81 -14.01 37.85
CA ALA A 37 -15.18 -12.80 38.35
C ALA A 37 -16.08 -11.57 38.09
N ALA A 38 -16.33 -10.80 39.15
CA ALA A 38 -17.28 -9.68 39.13
C ALA A 38 -16.86 -8.51 38.21
N VAL A 39 -15.57 -8.42 37.84
CA VAL A 39 -15.02 -7.31 37.08
C VAL A 39 -14.24 -7.85 35.88
N GLN A 40 -14.58 -7.32 34.71
CA GLN A 40 -13.88 -7.59 33.46
C GLN A 40 -12.46 -7.00 33.49
N PRO A 41 -11.43 -7.71 32.98
CA PRO A 41 -10.08 -7.17 32.90
C PRO A 41 -10.05 -5.88 32.08
N PRO A 42 -9.34 -4.84 32.54
CA PRO A 42 -9.22 -3.60 31.78
C PRO A 42 -8.55 -3.87 30.42
N ASN A 43 -9.05 -3.21 29.37
CA ASN A 43 -8.56 -3.33 27.99
C ASN A 43 -8.69 -4.74 27.39
N ALA A 44 -9.65 -5.55 27.82
CA ALA A 44 -9.97 -6.81 27.16
C ALA A 44 -10.33 -6.58 25.69
N VAL A 45 -9.72 -7.36 24.79
CA VAL A 45 -9.88 -7.20 23.34
C VAL A 45 -11.24 -7.75 22.91
N ARG A 46 -12.11 -6.86 22.43
CA ARG A 46 -13.44 -7.23 21.92
C ARG A 46 -13.32 -7.93 20.57
N ALA A 47 -13.88 -9.13 20.47
CA ALA A 47 -13.94 -9.91 19.24
C ALA A 47 -15.18 -9.59 18.40
N GLY A 48 -16.32 -9.38 19.05
CA GLY A 48 -17.58 -9.13 18.36
C GLY A 48 -18.78 -9.11 19.30
N ALA A 49 -19.89 -9.62 18.81
CA ALA A 49 -21.13 -9.78 19.55
C ALA A 49 -21.83 -11.09 19.13
N ASP A 50 -22.52 -11.72 20.07
CA ASP A 50 -23.34 -12.89 19.81
C ASP A 50 -24.68 -12.50 19.17
N HIS A 51 -25.44 -13.49 18.70
CA HIS A 51 -26.73 -13.28 18.03
C HIS A 51 -27.77 -12.57 18.91
N ASP A 52 -27.63 -12.63 20.24
CA ASP A 52 -28.46 -11.92 21.23
C ASP A 52 -27.90 -10.54 21.62
N GLY A 53 -26.82 -10.09 20.97
CA GLY A 53 -26.14 -8.84 21.25
C GLY A 53 -25.10 -8.91 22.38
N SER A 54 -24.94 -10.05 23.06
CA SER A 54 -23.95 -10.22 24.13
C SER A 54 -22.53 -9.95 23.60
N PRO A 55 -21.70 -9.14 24.28
CA PRO A 55 -20.35 -8.87 23.82
C PRO A 55 -19.48 -10.13 23.91
N ILE A 56 -18.70 -10.37 22.86
CA ILE A 56 -17.74 -11.47 22.78
C ILE A 56 -16.32 -10.91 22.87
N TYR A 57 -15.47 -11.52 23.68
CA TYR A 57 -14.05 -11.17 23.86
C TYR A 57 -13.12 -12.28 23.38
N VAL A 58 -11.90 -11.86 23.03
CA VAL A 58 -10.81 -12.75 22.64
C VAL A 58 -10.24 -13.42 23.89
N GLY A 59 -10.34 -14.74 23.95
CA GLY A 59 -9.65 -15.53 24.96
C GLY A 59 -8.84 -16.68 24.38
N ARG A 60 -8.26 -17.47 25.27
CA ARG A 60 -7.66 -18.77 24.96
C ARG A 60 -7.83 -19.75 26.11
N ALA A 61 -7.86 -21.04 25.80
CA ALA A 61 -7.95 -22.08 26.82
C ALA A 61 -7.25 -23.36 26.38
N SER A 62 -6.73 -24.12 27.35
CA SER A 62 -6.09 -25.41 27.09
C SER A 62 -7.11 -26.53 26.92
N HIS A 63 -6.89 -27.39 25.93
CA HIS A 63 -7.68 -28.61 25.71
C HIS A 63 -6.81 -29.71 25.10
N TYR A 64 -6.69 -30.86 25.78
CA TYR A 64 -5.85 -32.00 25.36
C TYR A 64 -4.41 -31.65 24.91
N GLY A 65 -3.78 -30.67 25.59
CA GLY A 65 -2.42 -30.23 25.26
C GLY A 65 -2.35 -29.10 24.24
N ASP A 66 -3.45 -28.78 23.54
CA ASP A 66 -3.53 -27.63 22.65
C ASP A 66 -3.86 -26.36 23.43
N MET A 67 -3.29 -25.23 23.01
CA MET A 67 -3.69 -23.90 23.46
C MET A 67 -4.55 -23.22 22.39
N LEU A 68 -5.87 -23.22 22.59
CA LEU A 68 -6.86 -22.89 21.57
C LEU A 68 -7.43 -21.47 21.77
N PRO A 69 -7.66 -20.69 20.69
CA PRO A 69 -8.50 -19.49 20.74
C PRO A 69 -9.89 -19.77 21.30
N ALA A 70 -10.38 -18.85 22.13
CA ALA A 70 -11.65 -18.98 22.83
C ALA A 70 -12.59 -17.79 22.58
N LYS A 71 -13.87 -18.11 22.36
CA LYS A 71 -15.02 -17.22 22.37
C LYS A 71 -15.45 -17.00 23.83
N VAL A 72 -15.13 -15.84 24.40
CA VAL A 72 -15.47 -15.52 25.80
C VAL A 72 -16.73 -14.67 25.84
N ILE A 73 -17.77 -15.14 26.53
CA ILE A 73 -19.02 -14.40 26.71
C ILE A 73 -19.24 -14.16 28.21
N PRO A 74 -18.92 -12.96 28.73
CA PRO A 74 -19.05 -12.65 30.16
C PRO A 74 -20.48 -12.84 30.69
N LEU A 75 -21.50 -12.43 29.93
CA LEU A 75 -22.90 -12.52 30.35
C LEU A 75 -23.38 -13.97 30.53
N ARG A 76 -22.82 -14.90 29.76
CA ARG A 76 -23.12 -16.34 29.84
C ARG A 76 -22.17 -17.09 30.77
N ARG A 77 -21.21 -16.38 31.37
CA ARG A 77 -20.19 -16.95 32.27
C ARG A 77 -19.49 -18.17 31.69
N VAL A 78 -19.04 -18.08 30.45
CA VAL A 78 -18.41 -19.22 29.77
C VAL A 78 -17.46 -18.75 28.68
N ALA A 79 -16.42 -19.55 28.45
CA ALA A 79 -15.60 -19.49 27.24
C ALA A 79 -15.82 -20.76 26.43
N TYR A 80 -15.82 -20.65 25.10
CA TYR A 80 -15.92 -21.80 24.20
C TYR A 80 -14.68 -21.90 23.32
N VAL A 81 -14.17 -23.11 23.12
CA VAL A 81 -13.13 -23.43 22.15
C VAL A 81 -13.66 -24.45 21.16
N THR A 82 -13.10 -24.51 19.95
CA THR A 82 -13.45 -25.56 18.99
C THR A 82 -12.41 -26.67 18.94
N TYR A 83 -12.85 -27.92 18.89
CA TYR A 83 -11.96 -29.09 18.77
C TYR A 83 -12.70 -30.26 18.13
N ASN A 84 -12.09 -30.91 17.13
CA ASN A 84 -12.64 -32.07 16.41
C ASN A 84 -14.11 -31.92 15.99
N GLY A 85 -14.48 -30.79 15.37
CA GLY A 85 -15.84 -30.58 14.87
C GLY A 85 -16.85 -30.06 15.91
N LEU A 86 -16.45 -29.89 17.18
CA LEU A 86 -17.35 -29.49 18.26
C LEU A 86 -16.97 -28.15 18.88
N GLU A 87 -17.97 -27.45 19.42
CA GLU A 87 -17.81 -26.30 20.33
C GLU A 87 -17.86 -26.79 21.79
N LEU A 88 -16.82 -26.52 22.57
CA LEU A 88 -16.64 -27.06 23.91
C LEU A 88 -16.53 -25.94 24.94
N SER A 89 -17.30 -26.03 26.02
CA SER A 89 -17.26 -25.05 27.12
C SER A 89 -16.01 -25.24 28.00
N LYS A 90 -15.44 -24.11 28.43
CA LYS A 90 -14.21 -24.04 29.21
C LYS A 90 -14.43 -23.19 30.47
N PRO A 91 -14.31 -23.77 31.67
CA PRO A 91 -14.45 -23.03 32.92
C PRO A 91 -13.19 -22.23 33.27
N HIS A 92 -12.03 -22.62 32.73
CA HIS A 92 -10.74 -21.94 32.93
C HIS A 92 -10.19 -21.47 31.60
N PHE A 93 -9.87 -20.18 31.52
CA PHE A 93 -9.41 -19.54 30.30
C PHE A 93 -8.64 -18.25 30.62
N GLU A 94 -8.00 -17.70 29.60
CA GLU A 94 -7.31 -16.42 29.66
C GLU A 94 -7.98 -15.45 28.69
N VAL A 95 -8.02 -14.17 29.03
CA VAL A 95 -8.50 -13.09 28.16
C VAL A 95 -7.32 -12.27 27.67
N LEU A 96 -7.31 -11.98 26.37
CA LEU A 96 -6.34 -11.08 25.78
C LEU A 96 -6.66 -9.64 26.19
N CYS A 97 -5.70 -8.98 26.82
CA CYS A 97 -5.82 -7.59 27.26
C CYS A 97 -4.70 -6.74 26.65
N GLY A 98 -5.06 -5.58 26.10
CA GLY A 98 -4.10 -4.65 25.51
C GLY A 98 -4.74 -3.68 24.52
N LEU A 99 -3.92 -2.77 24.00
CA LEU A 99 -4.32 -1.77 23.01
C LEU A 99 -3.52 -1.98 21.71
N GLY A 100 -4.03 -1.43 20.60
CA GLY A 100 -3.35 -1.48 19.31
C GLY A 100 -3.56 -2.80 18.58
N PHE A 101 -4.75 -3.40 18.70
CA PHE A 101 -5.18 -4.52 17.88
C PHE A 101 -6.15 -4.06 16.80
N THR A 102 -6.09 -4.67 15.63
CA THR A 102 -7.05 -4.46 14.53
C THR A 102 -7.45 -5.79 13.92
N TRP A 103 -8.61 -5.83 13.26
CA TRP A 103 -9.10 -7.00 12.54
C TRP A 103 -8.90 -6.76 11.04
N VAL A 104 -8.21 -7.68 10.38
CA VAL A 104 -7.82 -7.56 8.97
C VAL A 104 -8.49 -8.66 8.14
N PRO A 105 -9.29 -8.34 7.11
CA PRO A 105 -9.88 -9.34 6.22
C PRO A 105 -8.80 -10.20 5.55
N CYS A 106 -8.97 -11.52 5.58
CA CYS A 106 -8.10 -12.52 4.99
C CYS A 106 -8.90 -13.73 4.50
N GLU A 107 -8.26 -14.57 3.72
CA GLU A 107 -8.86 -15.79 3.20
C GLU A 107 -7.82 -16.88 2.94
N ASN A 108 -8.28 -18.12 2.85
CA ASN A 108 -7.51 -19.26 2.37
C ASN A 108 -6.20 -19.52 3.16
N GLY A 109 -6.21 -19.30 4.47
CA GLY A 109 -5.06 -19.55 5.35
C GLY A 109 -4.00 -18.45 5.35
N ASN A 110 -4.17 -17.41 4.52
CA ASN A 110 -3.24 -16.28 4.48
C ASN A 110 -3.28 -15.52 5.81
N LEU A 111 -2.09 -15.31 6.39
CA LEU A 111 -1.93 -14.54 7.61
C LEU A 111 -1.19 -13.23 7.31
N PRO A 112 -1.72 -12.08 7.74
CA PRO A 112 -1.05 -10.80 7.64
C PRO A 112 0.09 -10.70 8.66
N LYS A 113 1.07 -9.83 8.40
CA LYS A 113 2.16 -9.56 9.34
C LYS A 113 1.60 -8.99 10.65
N GLY A 114 2.07 -9.53 11.78
CA GLY A 114 1.59 -9.17 13.11
C GLY A 114 0.30 -9.92 13.51
N ALA A 115 -0.11 -10.96 12.77
CA ALA A 115 -1.16 -11.87 13.21
C ALA A 115 -0.87 -12.38 14.62
N VAL A 116 -1.85 -12.28 15.50
CA VAL A 116 -1.69 -12.63 16.91
C VAL A 116 -1.66 -14.15 17.05
N LEU A 117 -0.50 -14.68 17.41
CA LEU A 117 -0.33 -16.07 17.80
C LEU A 117 -1.06 -16.32 19.13
N CYS A 118 -2.05 -17.21 19.11
CA CYS A 118 -2.78 -17.58 20.32
C CYS A 118 -2.04 -18.64 21.13
N GLY A 119 -1.55 -19.66 20.42
CA GLY A 119 -1.04 -20.88 20.99
C GLY A 119 -0.61 -21.86 19.91
N LYS A 120 -0.37 -23.11 20.33
CA LYS A 120 0.01 -24.21 19.43
C LYS A 120 -0.76 -25.47 19.77
N THR A 121 -0.92 -26.36 18.80
CA THR A 121 -1.37 -27.73 19.05
C THR A 121 -0.28 -28.55 19.74
N ALA A 122 -0.64 -29.72 20.28
CA ALA A 122 0.30 -30.67 20.87
C ALA A 122 1.39 -31.14 19.88
N TYR A 123 1.14 -31.05 18.57
CA TYR A 123 2.09 -31.36 17.50
C TYR A 123 2.93 -30.15 17.04
N GLY A 124 2.74 -28.99 17.68
CA GLY A 124 3.49 -27.76 17.40
C GLY A 124 2.91 -26.87 16.29
N GLU A 125 1.72 -27.19 15.76
CA GLU A 125 1.05 -26.35 14.75
C GLU A 125 0.57 -25.05 15.37
N GLU A 126 0.88 -23.93 14.74
CA GLU A 126 0.56 -22.60 15.26
C GLU A 126 -0.89 -22.22 15.00
N LEU A 127 -1.55 -21.70 16.04
CA LEU A 127 -2.95 -21.31 16.01
C LEU A 127 -3.08 -19.81 16.16
N TYR A 128 -3.74 -19.19 15.19
CA TYR A 128 -3.94 -17.74 15.14
C TYR A 128 -5.39 -17.37 15.41
N ILE A 129 -5.60 -16.13 15.83
CA ILE A 129 -6.92 -15.62 16.22
C ILE A 129 -7.59 -15.01 15.00
N GLY A 130 -8.73 -15.57 14.61
CA GLY A 130 -9.61 -14.99 13.60
C GLY A 130 -11.03 -14.80 14.11
N ARG A 131 -11.87 -14.13 13.33
CA ARG A 131 -13.31 -14.05 13.54
C ARG A 131 -14.07 -14.09 12.20
N ALA A 132 -15.33 -14.50 12.26
CA ALA A 132 -16.23 -14.50 11.11
C ALA A 132 -17.66 -14.11 11.53
N HIS A 133 -18.41 -13.63 10.55
CA HIS A 133 -19.86 -13.47 10.66
C HIS A 133 -20.55 -14.82 10.44
N HIS A 134 -21.41 -15.23 11.37
CA HIS A 134 -22.19 -16.46 11.25
C HIS A 134 -23.52 -16.32 12.02
N ASN A 135 -24.64 -16.51 11.33
CA ASN A 135 -26.00 -16.47 11.89
C ASN A 135 -26.28 -15.28 12.84
N GLY A 136 -25.89 -14.07 12.42
CA GLY A 136 -26.10 -12.84 13.21
C GLY A 136 -25.08 -12.59 14.31
N SER A 137 -24.12 -13.51 14.52
CA SER A 137 -22.99 -13.31 15.43
C SER A 137 -21.71 -12.94 14.67
N VAL A 138 -20.83 -12.17 15.31
CA VAL A 138 -19.41 -12.02 14.95
C VAL A 138 -18.59 -12.77 15.99
N THR A 139 -18.14 -13.97 15.65
CA THR A 139 -17.55 -14.93 16.59
C THR A 139 -16.07 -15.18 16.28
N PRO A 140 -15.18 -15.16 17.30
CA PRO A 140 -13.79 -15.53 17.14
C PRO A 140 -13.61 -17.05 17.09
N GLY A 141 -12.48 -17.48 16.54
CA GLY A 141 -12.12 -18.89 16.44
C GLY A 141 -10.66 -19.11 16.10
N LYS A 142 -10.32 -20.36 15.75
CA LYS A 142 -8.95 -20.76 15.43
C LYS A 142 -8.68 -20.75 13.93
N ILE A 143 -7.64 -20.03 13.52
CA ILE A 143 -7.11 -20.12 12.18
C ILE A 143 -6.00 -21.17 12.19
N ILE A 144 -6.10 -22.11 11.26
CA ILE A 144 -5.06 -23.07 10.98
C ILE A 144 -4.62 -22.81 9.55
N SER A 145 -3.45 -22.19 9.38
CA SER A 145 -2.98 -21.75 8.06
C SER A 145 -2.85 -22.90 7.06
N SER A 146 -2.41 -24.07 7.51
CA SER A 146 -2.28 -25.28 6.68
C SER A 146 -3.63 -25.78 6.16
N HIS A 147 -4.72 -25.55 6.89
CA HIS A 147 -6.08 -25.93 6.50
C HIS A 147 -6.77 -24.88 5.62
N GLY A 148 -6.18 -23.69 5.47
CA GLY A 148 -6.74 -22.65 4.63
C GLY A 148 -7.99 -21.96 5.18
N CYS A 149 -8.35 -22.13 6.45
CA CYS A 149 -9.61 -21.60 6.98
C CYS A 149 -9.56 -21.20 8.46
N LEU A 150 -10.58 -20.44 8.87
CA LEU A 150 -10.95 -20.17 10.25
C LEU A 150 -12.02 -21.18 10.69
N TYR A 151 -11.86 -21.77 11.88
CA TYR A 151 -12.88 -22.57 12.54
C TYR A 151 -13.50 -21.79 13.71
N ILE A 152 -14.81 -21.58 13.68
CA ILE A 152 -15.57 -20.94 14.76
C ILE A 152 -16.55 -21.92 15.42
N GLY A 153 -16.86 -21.69 16.71
CA GLY A 153 -17.90 -22.45 17.42
C GLY A 153 -19.24 -21.74 17.33
N PHE A 154 -20.29 -22.47 16.93
CA PHE A 154 -21.65 -21.99 16.96
C PHE A 154 -22.64 -23.13 17.13
N ASP A 155 -23.53 -23.01 18.12
CA ASP A 155 -24.59 -23.97 18.44
C ASP A 155 -24.07 -25.40 18.68
N GLY A 156 -22.96 -25.50 19.43
CA GLY A 156 -22.36 -26.79 19.78
C GLY A 156 -21.46 -27.40 18.69
N VAL A 157 -21.40 -26.79 17.51
CA VAL A 157 -20.69 -27.33 16.33
C VAL A 157 -19.60 -26.37 15.86
N GLU A 158 -18.53 -26.92 15.30
CA GLU A 158 -17.48 -26.17 14.64
C GLU A 158 -17.81 -25.92 13.15
N HIS A 159 -17.68 -24.67 12.71
CA HIS A 159 -17.93 -24.24 11.34
C HIS A 159 -16.66 -23.71 10.70
N ALA A 160 -16.32 -24.21 9.51
CA ALA A 160 -15.19 -23.74 8.72
C ALA A 160 -15.57 -22.55 7.84
N HIS A 161 -14.74 -21.51 7.87
CA HIS A 161 -14.90 -20.29 7.06
C HIS A 161 -13.63 -20.03 6.26
N PRO A 162 -13.69 -20.05 4.91
CA PRO A 162 -12.54 -19.74 4.08
C PRO A 162 -12.25 -18.23 4.00
N LYS A 163 -13.23 -17.38 4.34
CA LYS A 163 -13.13 -15.92 4.42
C LYS A 163 -13.39 -15.47 5.85
N TYR A 164 -12.48 -14.68 6.40
CA TYR A 164 -12.50 -14.30 7.81
C TYR A 164 -11.71 -13.01 8.03
N GLU A 165 -11.71 -12.50 9.26
CA GLU A 165 -10.78 -11.45 9.69
C GLU A 165 -9.76 -12.03 10.66
N VAL A 166 -8.50 -11.59 10.58
CA VAL A 166 -7.40 -11.97 11.48
C VAL A 166 -7.16 -10.86 12.50
N LEU A 167 -6.99 -11.22 13.76
CA LEU A 167 -6.54 -10.28 14.77
C LEU A 167 -5.05 -9.97 14.57
N VAL A 168 -4.71 -8.70 14.41
CA VAL A 168 -3.35 -8.23 14.17
C VAL A 168 -2.94 -7.27 15.27
N ASN A 169 -1.76 -7.48 15.84
CA ASN A 169 -1.09 -6.50 16.67
C ASN A 169 -0.56 -5.38 15.76
N SER A 170 -1.25 -4.25 15.75
CA SER A 170 -0.93 -3.10 14.91
C SER A 170 0.49 -2.62 15.14
N ARG A 171 1.09 -2.79 16.32
CA ARG A 171 2.49 -2.37 16.59
C ARG A 171 3.52 -3.31 15.96
N GLU A 172 3.18 -4.58 15.79
CA GLU A 172 4.05 -5.58 15.15
C GLU A 172 3.81 -5.66 13.64
N SER A 173 2.62 -5.32 13.16
CA SER A 173 2.39 -5.01 11.75
C SER A 173 3.17 -3.76 11.31
N GLN A 174 3.41 -2.79 12.22
CA GLN A 174 4.25 -1.61 11.95
C GLN A 174 5.76 -1.91 11.86
N LYS A 175 6.23 -3.14 12.16
CA LYS A 175 7.64 -3.54 11.91
C LYS A 175 7.95 -3.78 10.43
N GLN A 176 7.15 -3.26 9.50
CA GLN A 176 7.61 -2.97 8.13
C GLN A 176 6.98 -1.65 7.63
N SER A 177 7.77 -0.58 7.77
CA SER A 177 8.10 0.35 6.67
C SER A 177 6.92 1.00 5.92
N VAL A 178 6.32 2.02 6.54
CA VAL A 178 5.70 3.17 5.86
C VAL A 178 6.64 4.38 5.98
N GLY A 179 7.96 4.18 5.86
CA GLY A 179 9.01 5.19 6.07
C GLY A 179 9.03 5.87 7.46
N GLY A 180 8.00 5.71 8.31
CA GLY A 180 7.74 6.43 9.55
C GLY A 180 6.66 5.74 10.42
N HIS A 181 5.96 6.50 11.27
CA HIS A 181 4.99 5.94 12.24
C HIS A 181 3.68 6.74 12.26
N TRP A 182 2.55 6.05 12.50
CA TRP A 182 1.23 6.67 12.60
C TRP A 182 0.94 7.17 14.02
N VAL A 183 0.54 8.43 14.16
CA VAL A 183 0.24 9.07 15.46
C VAL A 183 -1.20 9.57 15.47
N SER A 184 -2.02 9.04 16.38
CA SER A 184 -3.40 9.47 16.55
C SER A 184 -3.48 10.93 17.00
N ALA A 185 -4.39 11.67 16.39
CA ALA A 185 -4.61 13.09 16.65
C ALA A 185 -6.06 13.49 16.37
N GLN A 186 -6.42 14.69 16.82
CA GLN A 186 -7.72 15.29 16.59
C GLN A 186 -7.54 16.62 15.86
N SER A 187 -8.57 17.04 15.11
CA SER A 187 -8.54 18.25 14.30
C SER A 187 -8.77 19.52 15.15
N ASN A 188 -7.99 19.69 16.22
CA ASN A 188 -8.04 20.84 17.13
C ASN A 188 -7.14 22.02 16.70
N GLY A 189 -6.57 21.95 15.50
CA GLY A 189 -5.66 22.94 14.94
C GLY A 189 -4.17 22.67 15.19
N ARG A 190 -3.84 21.56 15.87
CA ARG A 190 -2.46 21.07 16.00
C ARG A 190 -2.28 19.79 15.20
N VAL A 191 -1.04 19.58 14.72
CA VAL A 191 -0.59 18.31 14.14
C VAL A 191 0.55 17.75 14.98
N PRO A 192 0.67 16.41 15.06
CA PRO A 192 1.80 15.80 15.77
C PRO A 192 3.15 16.25 15.20
N PRO A 193 4.20 16.38 16.05
CA PRO A 193 5.55 16.69 15.59
C PRO A 193 6.04 15.69 14.54
N GLY A 194 6.69 16.21 13.49
CA GLY A 194 7.21 15.39 12.39
C GLY A 194 6.15 14.90 11.40
N ALA A 195 4.90 15.39 11.48
CA ALA A 195 3.87 15.07 10.49
C ALA A 195 4.32 15.43 9.05
N LEU A 196 4.04 14.53 8.11
CA LEU A 196 4.43 14.66 6.71
C LEU A 196 3.58 15.74 6.01
N LEU A 197 4.24 16.80 5.53
CA LEU A 197 3.62 17.78 4.64
C LEU A 197 3.37 17.14 3.27
N ALA A 198 2.10 16.98 2.90
CA ALA A 198 1.69 16.35 1.65
C ALA A 198 1.50 17.35 0.51
N GLY A 199 1.12 18.59 0.84
CA GLY A 199 0.91 19.65 -0.14
C GLY A 199 0.36 20.93 0.48
N LYS A 200 -0.32 21.73 -0.34
CA LYS A 200 -0.93 23.00 0.05
C LYS A 200 -2.30 23.13 -0.59
N ASP A 201 -3.24 23.70 0.15
CA ASP A 201 -4.58 23.98 -0.34
C ASP A 201 -4.60 25.25 -1.22
N SER A 202 -5.71 25.49 -1.90
CA SER A 202 -5.88 26.63 -2.82
C SER A 202 -5.73 28.00 -2.16
N ASP A 203 -5.98 28.09 -0.86
CA ASP A 203 -5.75 29.29 -0.03
C ASP A 203 -4.33 29.36 0.57
N GLY A 204 -3.46 28.41 0.21
CA GLY A 204 -2.09 28.30 0.71
C GLY A 204 -1.95 27.56 2.06
N ALA A 205 -3.05 27.09 2.67
CA ALA A 205 -3.00 26.32 3.89
C ALA A 205 -2.18 25.03 3.71
N SER A 206 -1.37 24.68 4.70
CA SER A 206 -0.58 23.43 4.66
C SER A 206 -1.47 22.22 4.80
N ILE A 207 -1.28 21.23 3.93
CA ILE A 207 -1.98 19.94 3.98
C ILE A 207 -1.01 18.87 4.43
N TYR A 208 -1.35 18.17 5.51
CA TYR A 208 -0.58 17.04 6.04
C TYR A 208 -1.21 15.71 5.65
N LEU A 209 -0.38 14.69 5.46
CA LEU A 209 -0.84 13.34 5.17
C LEU A 209 -1.36 12.68 6.45
N GLY A 210 -2.63 12.30 6.42
CA GLY A 210 -3.23 11.46 7.44
C GLY A 210 -3.91 10.23 6.86
N ARG A 211 -4.48 9.45 7.76
CA ARG A 211 -5.47 8.42 7.44
C ARG A 211 -6.57 8.43 8.49
N VAL A 212 -7.74 7.94 8.12
CA VAL A 212 -8.88 7.76 9.01
C VAL A 212 -9.39 6.34 8.90
N TYR A 213 -10.07 5.89 9.95
CA TYR A 213 -10.75 4.60 9.97
C TYR A 213 -12.25 4.82 9.76
N ARG A 214 -12.81 4.25 8.70
CA ARG A 214 -14.22 4.41 8.34
C ARG A 214 -14.74 3.09 7.77
N PHE A 215 -15.84 2.58 8.32
CA PHE A 215 -16.48 1.33 7.88
C PHE A 215 -15.54 0.13 7.73
N GLY A 216 -14.56 -0.03 8.61
CA GLY A 216 -13.60 -1.13 8.51
C GLY A 216 -12.38 -0.86 7.63
N LEU A 217 -12.34 0.29 6.95
CA LEU A 217 -11.31 0.64 5.99
C LEU A 217 -10.38 1.74 6.54
N HIS A 218 -9.09 1.58 6.29
CA HIS A 218 -8.13 2.67 6.44
C HIS A 218 -8.10 3.47 5.14
N LEU A 219 -8.53 4.73 5.20
CA LEU A 219 -8.59 5.62 4.05
C LEU A 219 -7.61 6.78 4.20
N PRO A 220 -6.88 7.16 3.14
CA PRO A 220 -6.08 8.38 3.13
C PRO A 220 -6.90 9.61 3.46
N ALA A 221 -6.27 10.56 4.15
CA ALA A 221 -6.91 11.78 4.55
C ALA A 221 -6.00 12.99 4.37
N LYS A 222 -6.61 14.12 3.98
CA LYS A 222 -5.98 15.44 3.97
C LYS A 222 -6.27 16.12 5.30
N VAL A 223 -5.22 16.49 6.04
CA VAL A 223 -5.34 17.17 7.34
C VAL A 223 -4.97 18.63 7.14
N ILE A 224 -5.89 19.54 7.47
CA ILE A 224 -5.70 21.00 7.28
C ILE A 224 -5.79 21.69 8.64
N PRO A 225 -4.66 21.95 9.33
CA PRO A 225 -4.67 22.41 10.71
C PRO A 225 -5.30 23.79 10.88
N SER A 226 -5.05 24.71 9.95
CA SER A 226 -5.66 26.06 9.98
C SER A 226 -7.18 26.03 9.90
N LYS A 227 -7.74 25.01 9.23
CA LYS A 227 -9.20 24.80 9.11
C LYS A 227 -9.77 23.92 10.23
N ARG A 228 -8.92 23.34 11.09
CA ARG A 228 -9.33 22.42 12.16
C ARG A 228 -10.14 21.22 11.66
N MET A 229 -9.80 20.73 10.46
CA MET A 229 -10.55 19.67 9.80
C MET A 229 -9.62 18.65 9.14
N CYS A 230 -10.10 17.42 9.06
CA CYS A 230 -9.51 16.35 8.29
C CYS A 230 -10.56 15.86 7.28
N HIS A 231 -10.18 15.61 6.03
CA HIS A 231 -11.10 15.11 5.01
C HIS A 231 -10.59 13.83 4.36
N THR A 232 -11.50 12.91 4.05
CA THR A 232 -11.19 11.67 3.35
C THR A 232 -12.14 11.47 2.18
N GLY A 233 -11.68 10.81 1.12
CA GLY A 233 -12.53 10.43 -0.02
C GLY A 233 -13.06 9.02 0.17
N ASP A 234 -14.36 8.82 0.01
CA ASP A 234 -15.02 7.51 0.09
C ASP A 234 -16.27 7.46 -0.80
N GLU A 235 -16.45 6.36 -1.55
CA GLU A 235 -17.60 6.13 -2.44
C GLU A 235 -17.98 7.34 -3.33
N GLY A 236 -17.00 8.07 -3.87
CA GLY A 236 -17.24 9.22 -4.75
C GLY A 236 -17.47 10.56 -4.04
N LEU A 237 -17.51 10.58 -2.70
CA LEU A 237 -17.76 11.76 -1.88
C LEU A 237 -16.54 12.10 -1.02
N GLU A 238 -16.47 13.35 -0.58
CA GLU A 238 -15.55 13.78 0.47
C GLU A 238 -16.28 13.86 1.81
N PHE A 239 -15.67 13.31 2.85
CA PHE A 239 -16.20 13.30 4.20
C PHE A 239 -15.27 14.02 5.15
N GLU A 240 -15.87 14.76 6.08
CA GLU A 240 -15.19 15.46 7.16
C GLU A 240 -15.06 14.55 8.38
N MET A 241 -13.90 14.58 9.00
CA MET A 241 -13.52 13.78 10.15
C MET A 241 -12.82 14.66 11.19
N THR A 242 -13.07 14.37 12.46
CA THR A 242 -12.43 15.06 13.59
C THR A 242 -11.27 14.29 14.19
N GLU A 243 -11.21 12.98 13.96
CA GLU A 243 -10.16 12.08 14.43
C GLU A 243 -9.41 11.48 13.24
N TYR A 244 -8.09 11.43 13.36
CA TYR A 244 -7.21 10.92 12.31
C TYR A 244 -5.91 10.39 12.90
N GLU A 245 -5.13 9.70 12.09
CA GLU A 245 -3.73 9.41 12.37
C GLU A 245 -2.85 10.17 11.38
N ALA A 246 -1.86 10.91 11.87
CA ALA A 246 -0.85 11.58 11.03
C ALA A 246 0.31 10.64 10.76
N LEU A 247 0.86 10.67 9.55
CA LEU A 247 2.12 9.99 9.25
C LEU A 247 3.29 10.87 9.72
N CYS A 248 4.07 10.39 10.70
CA CYS A 248 5.13 11.17 11.34
C CYS A 248 6.51 10.56 11.15
N ASN A 249 7.52 11.43 11.07
CA ASN A 249 8.94 11.08 10.94
C ASN A 249 9.21 10.10 9.80
N ALA A 250 8.51 10.31 8.66
CA ALA A 250 8.56 9.43 7.53
C ALA A 250 9.72 9.78 6.58
N ASN A 251 10.63 8.83 6.35
CA ASN A 251 11.66 8.89 5.32
C ASN A 251 11.07 8.42 3.98
N VAL A 252 10.37 9.33 3.32
CA VAL A 252 9.59 9.04 2.11
C VAL A 252 9.83 10.09 1.04
N SER A 253 9.44 9.78 -0.19
CA SER A 253 9.51 10.72 -1.30
C SER A 253 8.30 10.60 -2.19
N TRP A 254 7.88 11.73 -2.75
CA TRP A 254 6.85 11.79 -3.78
C TRP A 254 7.53 11.65 -5.13
N VAL A 255 7.11 10.68 -5.92
CA VAL A 255 7.65 10.44 -7.26
C VAL A 255 6.52 10.44 -8.29
N PRO A 256 6.74 10.99 -9.50
CA PRO A 256 5.72 10.96 -10.54
C PRO A 256 5.31 9.53 -10.88
N PHE A 257 4.01 9.24 -10.84
CA PHE A 257 3.52 7.90 -11.15
C PHE A 257 3.43 7.70 -12.67
N ARG A 258 4.26 6.78 -13.18
CA ARG A 258 4.37 6.50 -14.63
C ARG A 258 3.58 5.27 -15.09
N GLY A 259 2.62 4.79 -14.29
CA GLY A 259 1.77 3.64 -14.61
C GLY A 259 2.30 2.27 -14.21
N VAL A 260 3.49 2.23 -13.60
CA VAL A 260 4.05 1.06 -12.93
C VAL A 260 4.22 1.45 -11.46
N TYR A 261 3.78 0.59 -10.54
CA TYR A 261 3.97 0.80 -9.11
C TYR A 261 5.44 0.56 -8.75
N PRO A 262 6.12 1.53 -8.11
CA PRO A 262 7.41 1.28 -7.49
C PRO A 262 7.29 0.14 -6.46
N LEU A 263 8.30 -0.73 -6.37
CA LEU A 263 8.32 -1.82 -5.39
C LEU A 263 8.27 -1.31 -3.94
N ASN A 264 8.74 -0.09 -3.71
CA ASN A 264 8.69 0.61 -2.43
C ASN A 264 7.51 1.58 -2.32
N ALA A 265 6.48 1.46 -3.16
CA ALA A 265 5.25 2.23 -3.02
C ALA A 265 4.55 1.90 -1.69
N ILE A 266 4.01 2.93 -1.04
CA ILE A 266 3.40 2.77 0.27
C ILE A 266 1.91 2.44 0.13
N GLU A 267 1.55 1.21 0.51
CA GLU A 267 0.16 0.76 0.64
C GLU A 267 -0.52 1.54 1.79
N CYS A 268 -1.65 2.18 1.50
CA CYS A 268 -2.42 2.96 2.47
C CYS A 268 -3.61 2.20 3.05
N GLY A 269 -3.95 1.06 2.48
CA GLY A 269 -5.05 0.21 2.91
C GLY A 269 -5.59 -0.61 1.74
N ARG A 270 -6.79 -1.15 1.93
CA ARG A 270 -7.55 -1.84 0.90
C ARG A 270 -8.97 -1.30 0.87
N ASP A 271 -9.60 -1.37 -0.30
CA ASP A 271 -11.01 -1.04 -0.42
C ASP A 271 -11.91 -2.18 0.09
N ARG A 272 -13.23 -1.98 0.02
CA ARG A 272 -14.23 -2.96 0.46
C ARG A 272 -14.22 -4.27 -0.33
N TYR A 273 -13.59 -4.30 -1.51
CA TYR A 273 -13.44 -5.48 -2.36
C TYR A 273 -12.06 -6.14 -2.21
N GLY A 274 -11.18 -5.57 -1.38
CA GLY A 274 -9.83 -6.07 -1.14
C GLY A 274 -8.77 -5.55 -2.12
N GLU A 275 -9.13 -4.62 -3.02
CA GLU A 275 -8.18 -3.94 -3.92
C GLU A 275 -7.20 -3.12 -3.08
N LYS A 276 -5.89 -3.25 -3.36
CA LYS A 276 -4.89 -2.44 -2.66
C LYS A 276 -5.02 -0.98 -3.06
N LEU A 277 -4.80 -0.13 -2.07
CA LEU A 277 -4.77 1.30 -2.21
C LEU A 277 -3.37 1.82 -1.89
N TYR A 278 -2.88 2.79 -2.65
CA TYR A 278 -1.59 3.44 -2.41
C TYR A 278 -1.79 4.93 -2.13
N PHE A 279 -0.85 5.55 -1.42
CA PHE A 279 -0.85 7.00 -1.25
C PHE A 279 -0.42 7.70 -2.54
N GLY A 280 -1.24 8.61 -3.02
CA GLY A 280 -0.89 9.54 -4.10
C GLY A 280 -1.23 10.97 -3.74
N ARG A 281 -0.73 11.91 -4.53
CA ARG A 281 -1.16 13.31 -4.48
C ARG A 281 -1.21 13.90 -5.89
N GLY A 282 -2.12 14.83 -6.10
CA GLY A 282 -2.30 15.47 -7.40
C GLY A 282 -2.67 16.93 -7.24
N TYR A 283 -2.41 17.69 -8.29
CA TYR A 283 -2.78 19.10 -8.37
C TYR A 283 -4.17 19.25 -8.98
N TYR A 284 -5.04 19.98 -8.32
CA TYR A 284 -6.39 20.28 -8.79
C TYR A 284 -6.86 21.63 -8.24
N GLU A 285 -7.33 22.52 -9.12
CA GLU A 285 -7.95 23.82 -8.74
C GLU A 285 -7.13 24.64 -7.73
N GLY A 286 -5.81 24.74 -7.93
CA GLY A 286 -4.92 25.50 -7.03
C GLY A 286 -4.41 24.72 -5.82
N SER A 287 -4.90 23.50 -5.60
CA SER A 287 -4.61 22.67 -4.43
C SER A 287 -3.76 21.46 -4.81
N LEU A 288 -2.66 21.21 -4.10
CA LEU A 288 -1.89 19.97 -4.17
C LEU A 288 -2.35 19.07 -3.02
N THR A 289 -3.21 18.10 -3.32
CA THR A 289 -3.96 17.34 -2.31
C THR A 289 -3.63 15.84 -2.37
N PRO A 290 -3.43 15.17 -1.21
CA PRO A 290 -3.27 13.72 -1.15
C PRO A 290 -4.59 12.96 -1.32
N GLY A 291 -4.50 11.72 -1.77
CA GLY A 291 -5.64 10.83 -1.96
C GLY A 291 -5.21 9.36 -2.08
N LYS A 292 -6.12 8.54 -2.62
CA LYS A 292 -5.94 7.10 -2.80
C LYS A 292 -5.75 6.74 -4.27
N ILE A 293 -4.72 5.96 -4.56
CA ILE A 293 -4.51 5.37 -5.88
C ILE A 293 -5.06 3.95 -5.85
N LEU A 294 -5.90 3.60 -6.82
CA LEU A 294 -6.46 2.26 -6.96
C LEU A 294 -5.50 1.38 -7.76
N GLU A 295 -5.13 0.21 -7.22
CA GLU A 295 -4.14 -0.70 -7.82
C GLU A 295 -4.47 -1.07 -9.27
N CYS A 296 -5.68 -1.56 -9.54
CA CYS A 296 -6.10 -2.07 -10.84
C CYS A 296 -6.30 -0.93 -11.86
N SER A 297 -7.00 0.13 -11.45
CA SER A 297 -7.35 1.22 -12.37
C SER A 297 -6.25 2.27 -12.55
N LYS A 298 -5.26 2.32 -11.64
CA LYS A 298 -4.07 3.19 -11.73
C LYS A 298 -4.44 4.68 -11.88
N ILE A 299 -5.53 5.07 -11.22
CA ILE A 299 -6.01 6.45 -11.12
C ILE A 299 -5.86 6.91 -9.67
N LEU A 300 -5.59 8.21 -9.48
CA LEU A 300 -5.66 8.84 -8.17
C LEU A 300 -7.07 9.39 -7.97
N LYS A 301 -7.61 9.18 -6.78
CA LYS A 301 -8.84 9.80 -6.30
C LYS A 301 -8.54 10.71 -5.12
N ILE A 302 -8.85 12.01 -5.25
CA ILE A 302 -8.61 13.01 -4.20
C ILE A 302 -9.92 13.58 -3.64
N PRO A 303 -10.03 13.82 -2.33
CA PRO A 303 -11.18 14.52 -1.75
C PRO A 303 -11.08 16.04 -1.96
N TYR A 304 -12.09 16.64 -2.60
CA TYR A 304 -12.14 18.09 -2.88
C TYR A 304 -13.59 18.59 -3.02
N LEU A 305 -13.97 19.59 -2.21
CA LEU A 305 -15.28 20.26 -2.22
C LEU A 305 -16.46 19.29 -2.23
N PHE A 306 -16.51 18.40 -1.24
CA PHE A 306 -17.56 17.38 -1.04
C PHE A 306 -17.60 16.25 -2.08
N LYS A 307 -16.67 16.25 -3.05
CA LYS A 307 -16.56 15.22 -4.08
C LYS A 307 -15.21 14.52 -4.05
N GLU A 308 -15.19 13.32 -4.61
CA GLU A 308 -13.95 12.62 -4.93
C GLU A 308 -13.59 12.84 -6.40
N ILE A 309 -12.51 13.56 -6.64
CA ILE A 309 -12.04 13.94 -7.98
C ILE A 309 -11.03 12.90 -8.48
N VAL A 310 -11.21 12.47 -9.73
CA VAL A 310 -10.32 11.52 -10.39
C VAL A 310 -9.22 12.27 -11.15
N LEU A 311 -7.97 11.94 -10.86
CA LEU A 311 -6.78 12.45 -11.53
C LEU A 311 -6.01 11.31 -12.19
N ARG A 312 -5.44 11.60 -13.37
CA ARG A 312 -4.65 10.66 -14.17
C ARG A 312 -3.16 10.99 -14.18
N GLU A 313 -2.81 12.21 -13.81
CA GLU A 313 -1.45 12.68 -13.57
C GLU A 313 -1.29 12.98 -12.08
N PHE A 314 -0.34 12.32 -11.43
CA PHE A 314 -0.15 12.40 -10.00
C PHE A 314 1.21 11.85 -9.57
N ASP A 315 1.62 12.22 -8.35
CA ASP A 315 2.74 11.59 -7.67
C ASP A 315 2.25 10.42 -6.80
N ILE A 316 3.06 9.39 -6.67
CA ILE A 316 2.92 8.29 -5.71
C ILE A 316 3.94 8.44 -4.57
N LEU A 317 3.56 8.04 -3.36
CA LEU A 317 4.45 8.05 -2.20
C LEU A 317 5.27 6.77 -2.13
N VAL A 318 6.59 6.91 -1.98
CA VAL A 318 7.52 5.77 -1.86
C VAL A 318 8.34 5.85 -0.58
N ASP A 319 8.69 4.67 -0.03
CA ASP A 319 9.53 4.51 1.15
C ASP A 319 11.01 4.47 0.78
N ASN A 320 11.83 5.34 1.40
CA ASN A 320 13.27 5.40 1.18
C ASN A 320 14.06 4.43 2.08
N SER A 321 13.43 3.81 3.07
CA SER A 321 14.05 2.93 4.07
C SER A 321 14.13 1.46 3.65
N LEU A 322 13.31 1.04 2.68
CA LEU A 322 13.40 -0.31 2.14
C LEU A 322 14.66 -0.42 1.26
N PRO A 323 15.56 -1.40 1.50
CA PRO A 323 16.68 -1.63 0.61
C PRO A 323 16.10 -1.88 -0.78
N THR A 324 16.50 -1.03 -1.72
CA THR A 324 16.29 -1.29 -3.12
C THR A 324 17.00 -2.61 -3.41
N THR A 325 16.27 -3.72 -3.49
CA THR A 325 16.71 -4.90 -4.26
C THR A 325 16.88 -4.38 -5.67
N ARG A 326 18.07 -3.83 -5.95
CA ARG A 326 18.44 -2.98 -7.09
C ARG A 326 17.28 -2.19 -7.65
N CYS A 327 17.26 -0.88 -7.41
CA CYS A 327 16.52 0.05 -8.25
C CYS A 327 16.67 -0.44 -9.70
N ILE A 328 15.62 -1.03 -10.28
CA ILE A 328 15.52 -1.12 -11.72
C ILE A 328 15.47 0.36 -12.05
N GLN A 329 16.60 0.88 -12.53
CA GLN A 329 16.83 2.32 -12.67
C GLN A 329 15.55 2.92 -13.23
N ALA A 330 14.95 3.87 -12.52
CA ALA A 330 13.91 4.70 -13.13
C ALA A 330 14.44 5.11 -14.50
N LEU A 331 13.74 4.72 -15.57
CA LEU A 331 14.20 4.87 -16.94
C LEU A 331 14.85 6.25 -17.12
N ASP A 332 16.14 6.27 -17.51
CA ASP A 332 16.96 7.47 -17.58
C ASP A 332 16.63 8.22 -18.88
N TRP A 333 15.58 9.05 -18.80
CA TRP A 333 15.15 9.92 -19.90
C TRP A 333 15.92 11.23 -19.84
N GLN A 334 16.82 11.43 -20.80
CA GLN A 334 17.65 12.64 -20.86
C GLN A 334 17.12 13.62 -21.92
N PRO A 335 16.80 14.87 -21.55
CA PRO A 335 16.32 15.87 -22.50
C PRO A 335 17.42 16.25 -23.50
N SER A 336 17.02 16.49 -24.75
CA SER A 336 17.90 16.95 -25.82
C SER A 336 17.12 17.73 -26.87
N ASP A 337 17.83 18.45 -27.73
CA ASP A 337 17.25 19.25 -28.80
C ASP A 337 18.11 19.23 -30.08
N LYS A 338 17.72 20.02 -31.09
CA LYS A 338 18.46 20.19 -32.36
C LYS A 338 19.86 20.79 -32.21
N ASN A 339 20.14 21.48 -31.11
CA ASN A 339 21.42 22.13 -30.88
C ASN A 339 22.42 21.19 -30.19
N SER A 340 21.91 20.12 -29.58
CA SER A 340 22.66 19.16 -28.79
C SER A 340 22.86 17.84 -29.55
N SER A 341 23.97 17.16 -29.28
CA SER A 341 24.12 15.76 -29.71
C SER A 341 23.18 14.85 -28.93
N VAL A 342 22.75 13.74 -29.53
CA VAL A 342 22.01 12.69 -28.82
C VAL A 342 22.81 12.29 -27.56
N PRO A 343 22.16 12.23 -26.37
CA PRO A 343 22.84 11.92 -25.12
C PRO A 343 23.60 10.59 -25.16
N ARG A 344 24.71 10.51 -24.41
CA ARG A 344 25.52 9.28 -24.33
C ARG A 344 24.73 8.17 -23.66
N GLY A 345 24.87 6.95 -24.19
CA GLY A 345 24.16 5.79 -23.67
C GLY A 345 22.72 5.66 -24.16
N ALA A 346 22.30 6.45 -25.16
CA ALA A 346 20.99 6.33 -25.77
C ALA A 346 20.73 4.91 -26.31
N VAL A 347 19.55 4.37 -26.02
CA VAL A 347 19.12 3.03 -26.42
C VAL A 347 18.87 3.01 -27.93
N LEU A 348 19.57 2.11 -28.62
CA LEU A 348 19.40 1.89 -30.05
C LEU A 348 18.03 1.25 -30.32
N ALA A 349 17.22 1.92 -31.13
CA ALA A 349 15.95 1.40 -31.60
C ALA A 349 16.13 0.53 -32.85
N GLY A 350 16.97 0.99 -33.79
CA GLY A 350 17.25 0.28 -35.04
C GLY A 350 18.09 1.12 -35.98
N TYR A 351 17.95 0.87 -37.27
CA TYR A 351 18.72 1.52 -38.32
C TYR A 351 17.81 1.96 -39.46
N ASP A 352 18.12 3.11 -40.07
CA ASP A 352 17.46 3.57 -41.28
C ASP A 352 17.99 2.81 -42.52
N LYS A 353 17.33 2.99 -43.68
CA LYS A 353 17.70 2.31 -44.94
C LYS A 353 19.16 2.54 -45.36
N ASP A 354 19.74 3.68 -44.99
CA ASP A 354 21.12 4.05 -45.29
C ASP A 354 22.13 3.54 -44.23
N GLY A 355 21.67 2.79 -43.23
CA GLY A 355 22.47 2.30 -42.12
C GLY A 355 22.65 3.30 -40.97
N SER A 356 22.06 4.50 -41.05
CA SER A 356 22.12 5.48 -39.96
C SER A 356 21.38 4.96 -38.71
N PRO A 357 21.95 5.13 -37.50
CA PRO A 357 21.30 4.65 -36.28
C PRO A 357 20.07 5.50 -35.94
N ILE A 358 19.03 4.82 -35.45
CA ILE A 358 17.80 5.41 -34.90
C ILE A 358 17.73 5.06 -33.42
N PHE A 359 17.53 6.07 -32.57
CA PHE A 359 17.48 5.89 -31.11
C PHE A 359 16.05 5.99 -30.57
N VAL A 360 15.83 5.36 -29.42
CA VAL A 360 14.58 5.45 -28.67
C VAL A 360 14.49 6.83 -28.02
N GLY A 361 13.49 7.60 -28.42
CA GLY A 361 13.12 8.83 -27.74
C GLY A 361 11.65 8.87 -27.36
N ARG A 362 11.27 9.94 -26.68
CA ARG A 362 9.88 10.32 -26.45
C ARG A 362 9.70 11.82 -26.60
N VAL A 363 8.48 12.22 -26.87
CA VAL A 363 8.06 13.63 -26.98
C VAL A 363 6.73 13.84 -26.28
N THR A 364 6.50 15.07 -25.81
CA THR A 364 5.18 15.52 -25.40
C THR A 364 4.54 16.31 -26.54
N TYR A 365 3.42 15.80 -27.08
CA TYR A 365 2.69 16.45 -28.19
C TYR A 365 1.18 16.45 -27.90
N GLN A 366 0.58 17.65 -27.87
CA GLN A 366 -0.85 17.84 -27.58
C GLN A 366 -1.33 17.11 -26.30
N GLY A 367 -0.53 17.15 -25.23
CA GLY A 367 -0.84 16.48 -23.96
C GLY A 367 -0.62 14.96 -23.98
N ASN A 368 -0.03 14.40 -25.03
CA ASN A 368 0.32 12.97 -25.10
C ASN A 368 1.84 12.80 -24.98
N GLN A 369 2.29 11.84 -24.20
CA GLN A 369 3.68 11.37 -24.22
C GLN A 369 3.82 10.18 -25.17
N LEU A 370 4.54 10.40 -26.27
CA LEU A 370 4.58 9.47 -27.40
C LEU A 370 6.02 9.04 -27.71
N PRO A 371 6.25 7.77 -28.10
CA PRO A 371 7.52 7.31 -28.63
C PRO A 371 7.95 8.12 -29.85
N ALA A 372 9.23 8.37 -29.97
CA ALA A 372 9.83 9.10 -31.06
C ALA A 372 11.03 8.33 -31.65
N LYS A 373 11.14 8.33 -32.98
CA LYS A 373 12.36 7.92 -33.68
C LYS A 373 13.33 9.10 -33.67
N VAL A 374 14.44 8.99 -32.96
CA VAL A 374 15.47 10.04 -32.91
C VAL A 374 16.50 9.77 -33.99
N ILE A 375 16.73 10.74 -34.88
CA ILE A 375 17.62 10.61 -36.03
C ILE A 375 18.79 11.59 -35.88
N PRO A 376 19.93 11.18 -35.30
CA PRO A 376 21.04 12.07 -34.99
C PRO A 376 21.55 12.85 -36.21
N ARG A 377 21.67 12.17 -37.36
CA ARG A 377 22.16 12.76 -38.61
C ARG A 377 21.31 13.94 -39.09
N LYS A 378 20.00 13.92 -38.78
CA LYS A 378 19.05 14.97 -39.15
C LYS A 378 18.81 15.99 -38.04
N LYS A 379 19.34 15.76 -36.82
CA LYS A 379 19.12 16.60 -35.63
C LYS A 379 17.64 16.84 -35.30
N LEU A 380 16.81 15.83 -35.54
CA LEU A 380 15.36 15.86 -35.31
C LEU A 380 14.89 14.50 -34.81
N CYS A 381 13.64 14.46 -34.37
CA CYS A 381 12.92 13.23 -34.10
C CYS A 381 11.54 13.28 -34.76
N HIS A 382 10.94 12.12 -34.96
CA HIS A 382 9.55 12.05 -35.39
C HIS A 382 8.72 11.15 -34.49
N THR A 383 7.47 11.53 -34.25
CA THR A 383 6.48 10.71 -33.56
C THR A 383 5.24 10.51 -34.43
N SER A 384 4.39 9.55 -34.08
CA SER A 384 3.16 9.25 -34.80
C SER A 384 1.93 9.70 -34.00
N HIS A 385 1.09 10.57 -34.59
CA HIS A 385 -0.13 11.07 -33.96
C HIS A 385 -1.27 11.24 -34.98
N LYS A 386 -2.44 10.70 -34.66
CA LYS A 386 -3.69 10.81 -35.45
C LYS A 386 -3.49 10.55 -36.96
N GLY A 387 -2.85 9.43 -37.31
CA GLY A 387 -2.63 9.06 -38.71
C GLY A 387 -1.45 9.75 -39.41
N ARG A 388 -0.75 10.67 -38.73
CA ARG A 388 0.35 11.45 -39.32
C ARG A 388 1.67 11.25 -38.59
N GLU A 389 2.76 11.43 -39.33
CA GLU A 389 4.09 11.60 -38.77
C GLU A 389 4.31 13.08 -38.44
N ILE A 390 4.73 13.35 -37.21
CA ILE A 390 4.98 14.68 -36.67
C ILE A 390 6.47 14.84 -36.44
N GLU A 391 7.06 15.86 -37.06
CA GLU A 391 8.47 16.23 -36.86
C GLU A 391 8.62 17.14 -35.64
N MET A 392 9.64 16.87 -34.83
CA MET A 392 9.98 17.64 -33.64
C MET A 392 11.50 17.78 -33.49
N THR A 393 11.92 18.87 -32.84
CA THR A 393 13.34 19.17 -32.60
C THR A 393 13.75 19.06 -31.15
N SER A 394 12.81 18.95 -30.21
CA SER A 394 13.04 18.71 -28.78
C SER A 394 12.44 17.38 -28.38
N TYR A 395 13.18 16.59 -27.60
CA TYR A 395 12.81 15.23 -27.19
C TYR A 395 13.54 14.83 -25.92
N GLU A 396 13.15 13.69 -25.35
CA GLU A 396 13.93 13.00 -24.34
C GLU A 396 14.43 11.67 -24.92
N ALA A 397 15.72 11.37 -24.80
CA ALA A 397 16.31 10.10 -25.22
C ALA A 397 16.34 9.12 -24.04
N LEU A 398 15.96 7.87 -24.28
CA LEU A 398 16.11 6.82 -23.27
C LEU A 398 17.58 6.41 -23.21
N CYS A 399 18.23 6.59 -22.07
CA CYS A 399 19.66 6.36 -21.88
C CYS A 399 19.93 5.31 -20.80
N ASN A 400 21.10 4.68 -20.83
CA ASN A 400 21.68 3.86 -19.76
C ASN A 400 20.74 2.82 -19.13
N SER A 401 19.72 2.39 -19.87
CA SER A 401 18.64 1.54 -19.37
C SER A 401 18.91 0.10 -19.75
N ARG A 402 18.76 -0.84 -18.80
CA ARG A 402 18.89 -2.27 -19.06
C ARG A 402 17.61 -2.80 -19.70
N VAL A 403 17.59 -2.81 -21.03
CA VAL A 403 16.41 -3.16 -21.82
C VAL A 403 16.74 -4.17 -22.91
N ALA A 404 15.73 -4.93 -23.33
CA ALA A 404 15.80 -5.84 -24.46
C ALA A 404 14.56 -5.69 -25.35
N TRP A 405 14.74 -6.01 -26.62
CA TRP A 405 13.64 -6.14 -27.58
C TRP A 405 13.18 -7.59 -27.58
N VAL A 406 11.88 -7.82 -27.41
CA VAL A 406 11.27 -9.15 -27.45
C VAL A 406 10.16 -9.20 -28.50
N PRO A 407 10.02 -10.30 -29.25
CA PRO A 407 8.91 -10.46 -30.19
C PRO A 407 7.56 -10.29 -29.49
N PHE A 408 6.65 -9.52 -30.09
CA PHE A 408 5.32 -9.34 -29.53
C PHE A 408 4.46 -10.59 -29.76
N SER A 409 3.96 -11.19 -28.68
CA SER A 409 3.19 -12.45 -28.71
C SER A 409 1.66 -12.25 -28.69
N GLY A 410 1.19 -11.02 -28.90
CA GLY A 410 -0.24 -10.66 -28.82
C GLY A 410 -0.68 -10.11 -27.47
N THR A 411 0.17 -10.16 -26.44
CA THR A 411 -0.06 -9.56 -25.12
C THR A 411 1.10 -8.65 -24.73
N ILE A 412 0.80 -7.55 -24.02
CA ILE A 412 1.83 -6.64 -23.51
C ILE A 412 2.58 -7.35 -22.37
N PRO A 413 3.92 -7.56 -22.46
CA PRO A 413 4.68 -8.18 -21.39
C PRO A 413 4.65 -7.37 -20.10
N ALA A 414 4.70 -8.04 -18.94
CA ALA A 414 4.66 -7.38 -17.63
C ALA A 414 5.77 -6.33 -17.41
N LYS A 415 6.94 -6.53 -18.04
CA LYS A 415 8.09 -5.61 -18.00
C LYS A 415 8.18 -4.67 -19.20
N ALA A 416 7.10 -4.49 -19.98
CA ALA A 416 7.12 -3.59 -21.14
C ALA A 416 7.43 -2.15 -20.72
N VAL A 417 8.37 -1.53 -21.43
CA VAL A 417 8.80 -0.15 -21.19
C VAL A 417 7.65 0.80 -21.51
N VAL A 418 7.19 1.51 -20.49
CA VAL A 418 6.19 2.58 -20.61
C VAL A 418 6.88 3.84 -21.10
N CYS A 419 6.49 4.31 -22.29
CA CYS A 419 6.96 5.58 -22.84
C CYS A 419 6.33 6.77 -22.09
N GLY A 420 5.04 6.65 -21.78
CA GLY A 420 4.21 7.68 -21.17
C GLY A 420 2.73 7.36 -21.32
N ARG A 421 1.88 8.40 -21.33
CA ARG A 421 0.43 8.27 -21.46
C ARG A 421 -0.16 9.21 -22.50
N THR A 422 -1.31 8.84 -23.07
CA THR A 422 -2.14 9.74 -23.88
C THR A 422 -2.84 10.77 -22.97
N MET A 423 -3.40 11.83 -23.57
CA MET A 423 -4.21 12.83 -22.86
C MET A 423 -5.47 12.24 -22.18
N TRP A 424 -5.88 11.04 -22.60
CA TRP A 424 -7.00 10.28 -22.00
C TRP A 424 -6.52 9.29 -20.93
N GLY A 425 -5.21 9.25 -20.66
CA GLY A 425 -4.57 8.40 -19.66
C GLY A 425 -4.30 6.98 -20.10
N GLU A 426 -4.36 6.67 -21.39
CA GLU A 426 -4.01 5.35 -21.92
C GLU A 426 -2.49 5.18 -21.89
N THR A 427 -2.03 4.00 -21.48
CA THR A 427 -0.59 3.71 -21.41
C THR A 427 -0.04 3.52 -22.82
N VAL A 428 1.07 4.21 -23.12
CA VAL A 428 1.77 4.12 -24.40
C VAL A 428 3.08 3.35 -24.20
N TYR A 429 3.22 2.22 -24.89
CA TYR A 429 4.43 1.40 -24.87
C TYR A 429 5.29 1.63 -26.10
N ILE A 430 6.56 1.21 -26.02
CA ILE A 430 7.54 1.34 -27.10
C ILE A 430 7.67 0.00 -27.82
N GLY A 431 7.35 -0.01 -29.12
CA GLY A 431 7.66 -1.13 -30.01
C GLY A 431 8.55 -0.68 -31.16
N ARG A 432 9.11 -1.63 -31.92
CA ARG A 432 9.82 -1.38 -33.16
C ARG A 432 9.47 -2.41 -34.22
N GLY A 433 9.51 -1.99 -35.48
CA GLY A 433 9.14 -2.85 -36.61
C GLY A 433 9.91 -2.50 -37.88
N HIS A 434 10.01 -3.49 -38.76
CA HIS A 434 10.65 -3.34 -40.06
C HIS A 434 9.68 -2.75 -41.09
N HIS A 435 10.12 -1.70 -41.77
CA HIS A 435 9.40 -1.15 -42.92
C HIS A 435 10.37 -0.56 -43.95
N LYS A 436 10.27 -1.00 -45.22
CA LYS A 436 11.07 -0.49 -46.36
C LYS A 436 12.59 -0.40 -46.11
N GLY A 437 13.15 -1.39 -45.42
CA GLY A 437 14.59 -1.45 -45.11
C GLY A 437 15.01 -0.61 -43.89
N SER A 438 14.07 -0.02 -43.17
CA SER A 438 14.28 0.70 -41.91
C SER A 438 13.69 -0.12 -40.74
N LEU A 439 14.41 -0.19 -39.62
CA LEU A 439 13.91 -0.70 -38.35
C LEU A 439 13.67 0.49 -37.42
N THR A 440 12.41 0.84 -37.18
CA THR A 440 12.04 2.11 -36.53
C THR A 440 11.15 1.88 -35.31
N PRO A 441 11.31 2.68 -34.24
CA PRO A 441 10.42 2.63 -33.10
C PRO A 441 9.08 3.31 -33.42
N GLY A 442 8.07 2.98 -32.61
CA GLY A 442 6.73 3.54 -32.67
C GLY A 442 5.95 3.25 -31.39
N LYS A 443 4.68 3.63 -31.40
CA LYS A 443 3.77 3.46 -30.27
C LYS A 443 2.99 2.16 -30.35
N VAL A 444 2.80 1.53 -29.20
CA VAL A 444 1.90 0.40 -29.02
C VAL A 444 0.90 0.78 -27.93
N LEU A 445 -0.38 0.68 -28.26
CA LEU A 445 -1.48 0.84 -27.30
C LEU A 445 -2.03 -0.54 -26.95
N GLU A 446 -2.33 -0.76 -25.67
CA GLU A 446 -2.76 -2.04 -25.15
C GLU A 446 -4.03 -2.60 -25.83
N HIS A 447 -4.98 -1.72 -26.13
CA HIS A 447 -6.24 -2.09 -26.77
C HIS A 447 -6.09 -2.33 -28.28
N GLU A 448 -5.13 -1.67 -28.94
CA GLU A 448 -4.92 -1.79 -30.39
C GLU A 448 -4.06 -3.01 -30.75
N ARG A 449 -3.13 -3.41 -29.87
CA ARG A 449 -2.22 -4.57 -30.04
C ARG A 449 -1.44 -4.57 -31.36
N VAL A 450 -1.24 -3.39 -31.93
CA VAL A 450 -0.45 -3.17 -33.15
C VAL A 450 0.60 -2.10 -32.87
N LEU A 451 1.68 -2.13 -33.64
CA LEU A 451 2.67 -1.07 -33.64
C LEU A 451 2.29 0.00 -34.65
N LYS A 452 2.24 1.26 -34.22
CA LYS A 452 2.10 2.44 -35.07
C LYS A 452 3.42 3.19 -35.17
N ILE A 453 4.00 3.25 -36.36
CA ILE A 453 5.29 3.92 -36.61
C ILE A 453 5.13 5.22 -37.42
N PRO A 454 5.95 6.25 -37.16
CA PRO A 454 6.06 7.41 -38.04
C PRO A 454 6.94 7.09 -39.26
N PHE A 455 6.38 7.13 -40.47
CA PHE A 455 7.12 6.91 -41.70
C PHE A 455 6.51 7.61 -42.92
N GLY A 456 7.32 8.39 -43.63
CA GLY A 456 6.94 9.00 -44.91
C GLY A 456 5.74 9.94 -44.78
N TRP A 457 5.73 10.79 -43.74
CA TRP A 457 4.67 11.74 -43.40
C TRP A 457 3.37 11.12 -42.87
N ASN A 458 3.34 9.79 -42.73
CA ASN A 458 2.15 9.04 -42.30
C ASN A 458 2.44 8.20 -41.04
N GLU A 459 1.38 7.84 -40.34
CA GLU A 459 1.40 6.79 -39.30
C GLU A 459 1.05 5.45 -39.95
N LEU A 460 1.98 4.49 -39.91
CA LEU A 460 1.80 3.17 -40.49
C LEU A 460 1.62 2.13 -39.40
N THR A 461 0.75 1.16 -39.65
CA THR A 461 0.49 0.03 -38.74
C THR A 461 1.33 -1.18 -39.13
N ILE A 462 1.98 -1.80 -38.15
CA ILE A 462 2.77 -3.04 -38.29
C ILE A 462 2.23 -4.06 -37.28
N SER A 463 1.95 -5.27 -37.77
CA SER A 463 1.46 -6.39 -36.96
C SER A 463 2.59 -7.25 -36.40
N ASP A 464 3.67 -7.43 -37.16
CA ASP A 464 4.86 -8.19 -36.73
C ASP A 464 5.93 -7.23 -36.20
N PHE A 465 6.05 -7.15 -34.88
CA PHE A 465 6.93 -6.20 -34.22
C PHE A 465 7.54 -6.76 -32.95
N GLU A 466 8.56 -6.06 -32.44
CA GLU A 466 9.15 -6.31 -31.14
C GLU A 466 8.73 -5.21 -30.17
N ILE A 467 8.57 -5.56 -28.89
CA ILE A 467 8.27 -4.62 -27.81
C ILE A 467 9.50 -4.48 -26.91
N LEU A 468 9.76 -3.26 -26.43
CA LEU A 468 10.87 -2.99 -25.52
C LEU A 468 10.49 -3.41 -24.11
N VAL A 469 11.33 -4.21 -23.45
CA VAL A 469 11.12 -4.65 -22.06
C VAL A 469 12.35 -4.35 -21.21
N GLU A 470 12.13 -4.12 -19.92
CA GLU A 470 13.20 -4.01 -18.92
C GLU A 470 13.77 -5.39 -18.57
N LEU A 471 15.09 -5.49 -18.41
CA LEU A 471 15.80 -6.74 -18.08
C LEU A 471 15.88 -6.99 -16.57
#